data_AF-A0A1W1D262-F1
#
_entry.id   AF-A0A1W1D262-F1
#
_cell.length_a   1.000
_cell.length_b   1.000
_cell.length_c   1.000
_cell.angle_alpha   90.00
_cell.angle_beta   90.00
_cell.angle_gamma   90.00
#
_symmetry.space_group_name_H-M   'P 1'
#
loop_
_entity.id
_entity.type
_entity.pdbx_description
1 polymer ?
#
loop_
_entity_poly.entity_id
_entity_poly.type
_entity_poly.pdbx_seq_one_letter_code
_entity_poly.pdbx_strand_id
1 'polypeptide(L)'
;MSKELKEKILKAHTNEDIAELYVLEQEVHDTLTEEEITGFYRNILDLALEKLTNTLESHRKMDMNDVQDFATIRALYEYAIEHYSAGKAKDASALFEVLSGLTNDEDFSKALKIHWVASAEELPFENFLEEVADIAKTQEAGTFYISHFQEKAQKFLDETKK
;
A
#
# COMPACT_ATOMS: atom_id res chain seq x y z
N MET A 1 22.18 15.30 -11.86
CA MET A 1 20.87 15.79 -11.42
C MET A 1 20.15 16.37 -12.63
N SER A 2 19.29 15.58 -13.29
CA SER A 2 18.51 16.08 -14.43
C SER A 2 17.51 17.10 -13.90
N LYS A 3 17.76 18.40 -14.17
CA LYS A 3 16.88 19.50 -13.75
C LYS A 3 15.42 19.27 -14.20
N GLU A 4 15.26 18.59 -15.32
CA GLU A 4 13.98 18.21 -15.91
C GLU A 4 13.20 17.22 -15.03
N LEU A 5 13.84 16.19 -14.47
CA LEU A 5 13.17 15.21 -13.60
C LEU A 5 12.60 15.88 -12.33
N LYS A 6 13.38 16.77 -11.70
CA LYS A 6 12.89 17.51 -10.53
C LYS A 6 11.74 18.46 -10.86
N GLU A 7 11.72 19.04 -12.06
CA GLU A 7 10.58 19.84 -12.53
C GLU A 7 9.33 18.99 -12.75
N LYS A 8 9.46 17.77 -13.30
CA LYS A 8 8.34 16.82 -13.44
C LYS A 8 7.78 16.40 -12.07
N ILE A 9 8.64 16.02 -11.13
CA ILE A 9 8.25 15.65 -9.77
C ILE A 9 7.55 16.81 -9.07
N LEU A 10 8.14 18.01 -9.14
CA LEU A 10 7.53 19.20 -8.53
C LEU A 10 6.14 19.49 -9.12
N LYS A 11 5.99 19.38 -10.44
CA LYS A 11 4.72 19.59 -11.12
C LYS A 11 3.67 18.56 -10.70
N ALA A 12 4.02 17.27 -10.68
CA ALA A 12 3.13 16.19 -10.24
C ALA A 12 2.70 16.40 -8.79
N HIS A 13 3.65 16.72 -7.90
CA HIS A 13 3.38 17.02 -6.51
C HIS A 13 2.46 18.24 -6.33
N THR A 14 2.72 19.36 -7.02
CA THR A 14 1.87 20.56 -6.98
C THR A 14 0.45 20.29 -7.47
N ASN A 15 0.28 19.35 -8.38
CA ASN A 15 -1.03 18.93 -8.87
C ASN A 15 -1.67 17.82 -8.03
N GLU A 16 -1.02 17.39 -6.94
CA GLU A 16 -1.45 16.27 -6.09
C GLU A 16 -1.69 14.97 -6.89
N ASP A 17 -0.90 14.78 -7.95
CA ASP A 17 -1.03 13.70 -8.92
C ASP A 17 -0.12 12.52 -8.50
N ILE A 18 -0.66 11.65 -7.65
CA ILE A 18 0.09 10.52 -7.11
C ILE A 18 0.39 9.49 -8.21
N ALA A 19 -0.54 9.31 -9.16
CA ALA A 19 -0.33 8.40 -10.27
C ALA A 19 0.86 8.83 -11.14
N GLU A 20 0.97 10.12 -11.48
CA GLU A 20 2.11 10.65 -12.23
C GLU A 20 3.42 10.52 -11.44
N LEU A 21 3.39 10.68 -10.11
CA LEU A 21 4.58 10.41 -9.30
C LEU A 21 5.04 8.96 -9.48
N TYR A 22 4.15 7.96 -9.39
CA TYR A 22 4.51 6.56 -9.64
C TYR A 22 4.97 6.29 -11.09
N VAL A 23 4.51 7.05 -12.10
CA VAL A 23 5.04 6.95 -13.47
C VAL A 23 6.52 7.34 -13.54
N LEU A 24 6.96 8.26 -12.69
CA LEU A 24 8.36 8.74 -12.62
C LEU A 24 9.26 7.83 -11.78
N GLU A 25 8.71 6.80 -11.10
CA GLU A 25 9.40 5.96 -10.12
C GLU A 25 10.70 5.35 -10.65
N GLN A 26 10.68 4.80 -11.87
CA GLN A 26 11.88 4.22 -12.47
C GLN A 26 12.95 5.28 -12.76
N GLU A 27 12.57 6.43 -13.34
CA GLU A 27 13.51 7.52 -13.63
C GLU A 27 14.11 8.11 -12.34
N VAL A 28 13.31 8.14 -11.26
CA VAL A 28 13.73 8.50 -9.91
C VAL A 28 14.81 7.56 -9.39
N HIS A 29 14.57 6.24 -9.42
CA HIS A 29 15.55 5.24 -8.99
C HIS A 29 16.84 5.27 -9.81
N ASP A 30 16.73 5.47 -11.12
CA ASP A 30 17.89 5.49 -12.02
C ASP A 30 18.76 6.75 -11.87
N THR A 31 18.19 7.85 -11.36
CA THR A 31 18.81 9.19 -11.43
C THR A 31 19.15 9.81 -10.07
N LEU A 32 18.37 9.52 -9.03
CA LEU A 32 18.44 10.20 -7.75
C LEU A 32 19.23 9.39 -6.71
N THR A 33 19.66 10.06 -5.64
CA THR A 33 20.29 9.37 -4.50
C THR A 33 19.25 8.70 -3.60
N GLU A 34 19.67 7.74 -2.78
CA GLU A 34 18.80 7.07 -1.79
C GLU A 34 18.05 8.06 -0.86
N GLU A 35 18.71 9.14 -0.45
CA GLU A 35 18.09 10.20 0.36
C GLU A 35 16.99 10.95 -0.42
N GLU A 36 17.25 11.25 -1.70
CA GLU A 36 16.28 11.90 -2.58
C GLU A 36 15.11 10.96 -2.91
N ILE A 37 15.37 9.67 -3.12
CA ILE A 37 14.35 8.63 -3.32
C ILE A 37 13.46 8.51 -2.08
N THR A 38 14.07 8.48 -0.88
CA THR A 38 13.34 8.48 0.39
C THR A 38 12.44 9.70 0.51
N GLY A 39 12.94 10.89 0.16
CA GLY A 39 12.14 12.12 0.12
C GLY A 39 11.00 12.07 -0.89
N PHE A 40 11.22 11.46 -2.05
CA PHE A 40 10.21 11.26 -3.07
C PHE A 40 9.03 10.40 -2.59
N TYR A 41 9.30 9.24 -1.96
CA TYR A 41 8.22 8.40 -1.39
C TYR A 41 7.53 9.05 -0.20
N ARG A 42 8.24 9.84 0.62
CA ARG A 42 7.61 10.63 1.68
C ARG A 42 6.59 11.61 1.13
N ASN A 43 6.92 12.29 0.03
CA ASN A 43 5.98 13.21 -0.63
C ASN A 43 4.75 12.49 -1.18
N ILE A 44 4.92 11.29 -1.76
CA ILE A 44 3.80 10.45 -2.18
C ILE A 44 2.90 10.10 -0.98
N LEU A 45 3.52 9.70 0.13
CA LEU A 45 2.80 9.31 1.34
C LEU A 45 2.01 10.49 1.94
N ASP A 46 2.61 11.68 2.02
CA ASP A 46 1.95 12.87 2.54
C ASP A 46 0.66 13.18 1.75
N LEU A 47 0.73 13.14 0.41
CA LEU A 47 -0.44 13.30 -0.47
C LEU A 47 -1.47 12.18 -0.28
N ALA A 48 -1.00 10.93 -0.11
CA ALA A 48 -1.89 9.79 0.07
C ALA A 48 -2.66 9.86 1.40
N LEU A 49 -2.02 10.31 2.48
CA LEU A 49 -2.65 10.52 3.79
C LEU A 49 -3.66 11.67 3.77
N GLU A 50 -3.39 12.74 3.02
CA GLU A 50 -4.36 13.82 2.81
C GLU A 50 -5.60 13.31 2.05
N LYS A 51 -5.41 12.57 0.95
CA LYS A 51 -6.52 11.96 0.20
C LYS A 51 -7.28 10.93 1.03
N LEU A 52 -6.60 10.15 1.88
CA LEU A 52 -7.25 9.25 2.85
C LEU A 52 -8.20 10.03 3.76
N THR A 53 -7.72 11.12 4.36
CA THR A 53 -8.51 11.97 5.26
C THR A 53 -9.75 12.52 4.55
N ASN A 54 -9.58 13.11 3.37
CA ASN A 54 -10.68 13.63 2.55
C ASN A 54 -11.70 12.55 2.17
N THR A 55 -11.24 11.33 1.92
CA THR A 55 -12.08 10.17 1.57
C THR A 55 -12.95 9.75 2.75
N LEU A 56 -12.35 9.67 3.95
CA LEU A 56 -13.07 9.34 5.19
C LEU A 56 -14.11 10.43 5.52
N GLU A 57 -13.75 11.70 5.45
CA GLU A 57 -14.66 12.82 5.74
C GLU A 57 -15.84 12.89 4.77
N SER A 58 -15.60 12.62 3.49
CA SER A 58 -16.64 12.60 2.45
C SER A 58 -17.52 11.34 2.47
N HIS A 59 -17.23 10.38 3.35
CA HIS A 59 -17.92 9.08 3.42
C HIS A 59 -17.95 8.35 2.07
N ARG A 60 -16.94 8.60 1.22
CA ARG A 60 -16.77 7.92 -0.06
C ARG A 60 -15.91 6.68 0.13
N LYS A 61 -15.99 5.76 -0.82
CA LYS A 61 -15.01 4.68 -0.96
C LYS A 61 -14.12 4.95 -2.16
N MET A 62 -12.87 4.53 -2.08
CA MET A 62 -11.91 4.61 -3.18
C MET A 62 -12.21 3.53 -4.23
N ASP A 63 -12.18 3.90 -5.50
CA ASP A 63 -12.37 2.99 -6.63
C ASP A 63 -11.01 2.62 -7.25
N MET A 64 -10.64 1.35 -7.21
CA MET A 64 -9.36 0.89 -7.79
C MET A 64 -9.31 0.99 -9.32
N ASN A 65 -10.43 1.28 -9.98
CA ASN A 65 -10.47 1.61 -11.41
C ASN A 65 -10.17 3.09 -11.70
N ASP A 66 -10.26 3.96 -10.69
CA ASP A 66 -9.77 5.33 -10.79
C ASP A 66 -8.26 5.37 -10.52
N VAL A 67 -7.52 6.01 -11.42
CA VAL A 67 -6.05 5.99 -11.39
C VAL A 67 -5.47 6.69 -10.17
N GLN A 68 -6.13 7.73 -9.64
CA GLN A 68 -5.66 8.44 -8.45
C GLN A 68 -5.98 7.65 -7.20
N ASP A 69 -7.19 7.11 -7.10
CA ASP A 69 -7.59 6.25 -5.98
C ASP A 69 -6.72 4.99 -5.93
N PHE A 70 -6.44 4.36 -7.07
CA PHE A 70 -5.50 3.24 -7.17
C PHE A 70 -4.11 3.60 -6.65
N ALA A 71 -3.54 4.72 -7.12
CA ALA A 71 -2.21 5.16 -6.71
C ALA A 71 -2.17 5.53 -5.21
N THR A 72 -3.26 6.11 -4.69
CA THR A 72 -3.41 6.42 -3.27
C THR A 72 -3.44 5.15 -2.42
N ILE A 73 -4.26 4.17 -2.81
CA ILE A 73 -4.36 2.88 -2.13
C ILE A 73 -2.99 2.17 -2.13
N ARG A 74 -2.28 2.18 -3.26
CA ARG A 74 -0.93 1.62 -3.38
C ARG A 74 0.02 2.24 -2.35
N ALA A 75 0.10 3.57 -2.29
CA ALA A 75 0.97 4.27 -1.35
C ALA A 75 0.67 3.92 0.12
N LEU A 76 -0.60 3.87 0.48
CA LEU A 76 -1.01 3.54 1.85
C LEU A 76 -0.72 2.07 2.20
N TYR A 77 -0.89 1.16 1.25
CA TYR A 77 -0.55 -0.26 1.42
C TYR A 77 0.96 -0.45 1.58
N GLU A 78 1.78 0.19 0.73
CA GLU A 78 3.25 0.17 0.82
C GLU A 78 3.72 0.67 2.18
N TYR A 79 3.11 1.76 2.67
CA TYR A 79 3.39 2.28 4.01
C TYR A 79 3.02 1.29 5.12
N ALA A 80 1.86 0.62 5.02
CA ALA A 80 1.49 -0.42 5.99
C ALA A 80 2.48 -1.59 5.99
N ILE A 81 2.96 -2.01 4.82
CA ILE A 81 3.99 -3.06 4.68
C ILE A 81 5.35 -2.60 5.23
N GLU A 82 5.75 -1.35 5.03
CA GLU A 82 6.97 -0.78 5.62
C GLU A 82 6.93 -0.90 7.16
N HIS A 83 5.81 -0.50 7.78
CA HIS A 83 5.62 -0.67 9.22
C HIS A 83 5.64 -2.13 9.64
N TYR A 84 4.98 -3.01 8.87
CA TYR A 84 4.92 -4.42 9.21
C TYR A 84 6.32 -5.07 9.19
N SER A 85 7.06 -4.84 8.10
CA SER A 85 8.44 -5.32 7.93
C SER A 85 9.42 -4.71 8.94
N ALA A 86 9.16 -3.48 9.42
CA ALA A 86 9.93 -2.84 10.50
C ALA A 86 9.57 -3.35 11.92
N GLY A 87 8.73 -4.39 12.02
CA GLY A 87 8.30 -4.96 13.31
C GLY A 87 7.25 -4.14 14.05
N LYS A 88 6.68 -3.10 13.41
CA LYS A 88 5.60 -2.27 13.97
C LYS A 88 4.23 -2.86 13.59
N ALA A 89 4.03 -4.13 13.95
CA ALA A 89 2.86 -4.89 13.50
C ALA A 89 1.52 -4.25 13.91
N LYS A 90 1.45 -3.58 15.07
CA LYS A 90 0.23 -2.89 15.53
C LYS A 90 -0.13 -1.68 14.67
N ASP A 91 0.87 -0.88 14.28
CA ASP A 91 0.66 0.29 13.41
C ASP A 91 0.24 -0.16 12.01
N ALA A 92 0.88 -1.21 11.49
CA ALA A 92 0.51 -1.84 10.23
C ALA A 92 -0.92 -2.41 10.27
N SER A 93 -1.27 -3.10 11.36
CA SER A 93 -2.58 -3.71 11.57
C SER A 93 -3.72 -2.68 11.49
N ALA A 94 -3.57 -1.54 12.17
CA ALA A 94 -4.54 -0.46 12.11
C ALA A 94 -4.70 0.09 10.68
N LEU A 95 -3.60 0.23 9.93
CA LEU A 95 -3.66 0.67 8.54
C LEU A 95 -4.35 -0.37 7.63
N PHE A 96 -4.04 -1.65 7.78
CA PHE A 96 -4.69 -2.71 7.01
C PHE A 96 -6.20 -2.79 7.29
N GLU A 97 -6.62 -2.62 8.55
CA GLU A 97 -8.03 -2.55 8.91
C GLU A 97 -8.74 -1.41 8.16
N VAL A 98 -8.19 -0.19 8.24
CA VAL A 98 -8.74 0.99 7.57
C VAL A 98 -8.81 0.76 6.05
N LEU A 99 -7.72 0.31 5.42
CA LEU A 99 -7.67 0.07 3.99
C LEU A 99 -8.64 -1.01 3.53
N SER A 100 -8.86 -2.04 4.35
CA SER A 100 -9.83 -3.10 4.03
C SER A 100 -11.27 -2.58 3.91
N GLY A 101 -11.61 -1.49 4.62
CA GLY A 101 -12.92 -0.84 4.57
C GLY A 101 -13.02 0.33 3.60
N LEU A 102 -11.87 0.87 3.14
CA LEU A 102 -11.78 2.12 2.40
C LEU A 102 -12.15 1.99 0.91
N THR A 103 -11.98 0.80 0.32
CA THR A 103 -12.22 0.57 -1.11
C THR A 103 -13.55 -0.13 -1.40
N ASN A 104 -13.98 -0.04 -2.66
CA ASN A 104 -15.04 -0.88 -3.24
C ASN A 104 -14.52 -2.19 -3.83
N ASP A 105 -13.20 -2.39 -3.93
CA ASP A 105 -12.61 -3.61 -4.46
C ASP A 105 -12.67 -4.75 -3.43
N GLU A 106 -13.51 -5.75 -3.70
CA GLU A 106 -13.75 -6.84 -2.74
C GLU A 106 -12.53 -7.74 -2.55
N ASP A 107 -11.71 -7.93 -3.58
CA ASP A 107 -10.58 -8.87 -3.54
C ASP A 107 -9.43 -8.27 -2.75
N PHE A 108 -9.14 -6.98 -2.97
CA PHE A 108 -8.21 -6.21 -2.14
C PHE A 108 -8.68 -6.15 -0.68
N SER A 109 -9.96 -5.84 -0.44
CA SER A 109 -10.54 -5.83 0.90
C SER A 109 -10.38 -7.18 1.62
N LYS A 110 -10.63 -8.30 0.93
CA LYS A 110 -10.46 -9.66 1.49
C LYS A 110 -8.99 -9.96 1.78
N ALA A 111 -8.08 -9.60 0.87
CA ALA A 111 -6.65 -9.79 1.07
C ALA A 111 -6.14 -9.02 2.29
N LEU A 112 -6.54 -7.75 2.45
CA LEU A 112 -6.12 -6.92 3.58
C LEU A 112 -6.67 -7.36 4.92
N LYS A 113 -7.83 -8.01 4.97
CA LYS A 113 -8.29 -8.63 6.21
C LYS A 113 -7.34 -9.71 6.70
N ILE A 114 -6.70 -10.46 5.80
CA ILE A 114 -5.68 -11.45 6.19
C ILE A 114 -4.44 -10.75 6.73
N HIS A 115 -3.99 -9.67 6.08
CA HIS A 115 -2.87 -8.84 6.58
C HIS A 115 -3.17 -8.26 7.96
N TRP A 116 -4.38 -7.72 8.12
CA TRP A 116 -4.86 -7.12 9.35
C TRP A 116 -4.81 -8.13 10.50
N VAL A 117 -5.40 -9.31 10.34
CA VAL A 117 -5.39 -10.33 11.40
C VAL A 117 -3.97 -10.83 11.69
N ALA A 118 -3.20 -11.17 10.66
CA ALA A 118 -1.83 -11.66 10.86
C ALA A 118 -0.98 -10.65 11.65
N SER A 119 -1.07 -9.37 11.30
CA SER A 119 -0.36 -8.31 12.01
C SER A 119 -0.97 -7.99 13.40
N ALA A 120 -2.28 -8.13 13.58
CA ALA A 120 -2.95 -7.98 14.88
C ALA A 120 -2.52 -9.07 15.88
N GLU A 121 -2.25 -10.28 15.39
CA GLU A 121 -1.66 -11.38 16.16
C GLU A 121 -0.14 -11.23 16.37
N GLU A 122 0.44 -10.11 15.94
CA GLU A 122 1.87 -9.81 16.00
C GLU A 122 2.73 -10.89 15.29
N LEU A 123 2.18 -11.59 14.29
CA LEU A 123 2.96 -12.52 13.46
C LEU A 123 4.08 -11.76 12.77
N PRO A 124 5.37 -12.13 12.91
CA PRO A 124 6.45 -11.44 12.21
C PRO A 124 6.26 -11.44 10.70
N PHE A 125 6.62 -10.36 10.02
CA PHE A 125 6.41 -10.22 8.57
C PHE A 125 7.11 -11.33 7.77
N GLU A 126 8.31 -11.75 8.17
CA GLU A 126 9.03 -12.87 7.55
C GLU A 126 8.19 -14.16 7.59
N ASN A 127 7.60 -14.49 8.75
CA ASN A 127 6.73 -15.65 8.91
C ASN A 127 5.43 -15.50 8.11
N PHE A 128 4.89 -14.28 8.00
CA PHE A 128 3.74 -14.01 7.13
C PHE A 128 4.05 -14.35 5.68
N LEU A 129 5.22 -13.94 5.17
CA LEU A 129 5.65 -14.24 3.80
C LEU A 129 5.86 -15.75 3.58
N GLU A 130 6.42 -16.45 4.56
CA GLU A 130 6.75 -17.88 4.44
C GLU A 130 5.56 -18.82 4.63
N GLU A 131 4.69 -18.53 5.60
CA GLU A 131 3.66 -19.47 6.05
C GLU A 131 2.24 -19.10 5.63
N VAL A 132 2.00 -17.82 5.30
CA VAL A 132 0.66 -17.29 5.04
C VAL A 132 0.51 -16.87 3.60
N ALA A 133 1.45 -16.07 3.07
CA ALA A 133 1.42 -15.59 1.71
C ALA A 133 1.76 -16.69 0.69
N ASP A 134 1.09 -16.67 -0.45
CA ASP A 134 1.48 -17.40 -1.66
C ASP A 134 2.16 -16.40 -2.61
N ILE A 135 3.46 -16.22 -2.42
CA ILE A 135 4.26 -15.21 -3.14
C ILE A 135 4.31 -15.50 -4.64
N ALA A 136 4.43 -16.77 -5.03
CA ALA A 136 4.47 -17.16 -6.43
C ALA A 136 3.17 -16.78 -7.15
N LYS A 137 2.01 -17.13 -6.59
CA LYS A 137 0.72 -16.76 -7.18
C LYS A 137 0.44 -15.27 -7.13
N THR A 138 0.89 -14.59 -6.07
CA THR A 138 0.80 -13.12 -5.98
C THR A 138 1.56 -12.46 -7.13
N GLN A 139 2.78 -12.93 -7.41
CA GLN A 139 3.59 -12.42 -8.52
C GLN A 139 2.94 -12.73 -9.88
N GLU A 140 2.40 -13.94 -10.07
CA GLU A 140 1.65 -14.30 -11.28
C GLU A 140 0.41 -13.44 -11.50
N ALA A 141 -0.27 -13.06 -10.42
CA ALA A 141 -1.42 -12.15 -10.46
C ALA A 141 -1.05 -10.70 -10.79
N GLY A 142 0.23 -10.33 -10.63
CA GLY A 142 0.72 -8.99 -10.96
C GLY A 142 0.14 -7.87 -10.09
N THR A 143 -0.33 -8.18 -8.89
CA THR A 143 -0.88 -7.20 -7.96
C THR A 143 0.23 -6.44 -7.23
N PHE A 144 0.02 -5.16 -6.91
CA PHE A 144 0.95 -4.39 -6.07
C PHE A 144 0.91 -4.81 -4.59
N TYR A 145 -0.08 -5.61 -4.20
CA TYR A 145 -0.31 -6.12 -2.86
C TYR A 145 -0.23 -7.64 -2.84
N ILE A 146 -0.03 -8.23 -1.66
CA ILE A 146 -0.05 -9.69 -1.48
C ILE A 146 -1.51 -10.15 -1.59
N SER A 147 -1.85 -10.79 -2.69
CA SER A 147 -3.23 -11.09 -3.06
C SER A 147 -3.61 -12.56 -2.88
N HIS A 148 -2.61 -13.43 -2.79
CA HIS A 148 -2.81 -14.88 -2.69
C HIS A 148 -2.20 -15.43 -1.40
N PHE A 149 -2.87 -16.43 -0.85
CA PHE A 149 -2.55 -16.97 0.46
C PHE A 149 -2.60 -18.51 0.45
N GLN A 150 -1.74 -19.13 1.25
CA GLN A 150 -1.69 -20.57 1.44
C GLN A 150 -2.94 -21.05 2.18
N GLU A 151 -3.27 -22.34 2.10
CA GLU A 151 -4.42 -22.91 2.83
C GLU A 151 -4.36 -22.69 4.35
N LYS A 152 -3.14 -22.61 4.91
CA LYS A 152 -2.92 -22.28 6.32
C LYS A 152 -3.48 -20.90 6.71
N ALA A 153 -3.59 -19.98 5.75
CA ALA A 153 -4.17 -18.67 5.96
C ALA A 153 -5.67 -18.70 6.29
N GLN A 154 -6.34 -19.83 6.02
CA GLN A 154 -7.75 -20.02 6.35
C GLN A 154 -8.03 -19.82 7.85
N LYS A 155 -7.04 -20.10 8.72
CA LYS A 155 -7.15 -19.86 10.16
C LYS A 155 -7.42 -18.38 10.49
N PHE A 156 -6.75 -17.46 9.81
CA PHE A 156 -6.96 -16.02 10.01
C PHE A 156 -8.31 -15.56 9.45
N LEU A 157 -8.77 -16.16 8.34
CA LEU A 157 -10.08 -15.85 7.75
C LEU A 157 -11.26 -16.26 8.64
N ASP A 158 -11.14 -17.35 9.39
CA ASP A 158 -12.22 -17.82 10.26
C ASP A 158 -12.36 -16.97 11.55
N GLU A 159 -11.31 -16.25 11.93
CA GLU A 159 -11.35 -15.31 13.07
C GLU A 159 -11.95 -13.95 12.70
N THR A 160 -11.79 -13.49 11.45
CA THR A 160 -12.45 -12.26 10.94
C THR A 160 -13.99 -12.34 10.87
N LYS A 161 -14.58 -13.52 11.07
CA LYS A 161 -16.03 -13.76 11.01
C LYS A 161 -16.72 -13.70 12.38
N LYS A 162 -15.99 -13.47 13.47
CA LYS A 162 -16.53 -13.25 14.82
C LYS A 162 -16.72 -11.76 15.10
#